data_AF-A0AAV2YY13-F1
#
_entry.id   AF-A0AAV2YY13-F1
#
_cell.length_a   1.000
_cell.length_b   1.000
_cell.length_c   1.000
_cell.angle_alpha   90.00
_cell.angle_beta   90.00
_cell.angle_gamma   90.00
#
_symmetry.space_group_name_H-M   'P 1'
#
loop_
_entity.id
_entity.type
_entity.pdbx_description
1 polymer ?
#
loop_
_entity_poly.entity_id
_entity_poly.type
_entity_poly.pdbx_seq_one_letter_code
_entity_poly.pdbx_strand_id
1 'polypeptide(L)'
;MKRVAPLDAWLTASQRERAGDNNARRQTGESPQRPGQLCVVGLEHIAPVSWKRLLLFVCPCLLLLTDVARGGLGEHSFADNYIPSEPDTFVDFGPFAYPVATINATQVDSDQSLKVWNYKHDTTSLAMRAAAIALNVSTWPSCVLHEGPCPSDTLGDRTVFQMFDALVNAIEHLPQSLQSTRPSVSLAPITMATDIKYMWLDRVHDHVLRQYFGLPTFRTNRYLYFHPSVLALHALRGFCAMSPSTRPHSCSEMWTHFKRVRMKRGGNDERRGDVWTDVSKRVRAFQAKYPSNEFQVDLLVLDSSDLQSKSRMSYRGSRYFDIVTIMRARRCGRSVLSDQDDDANCTTVVIDDYRYEGGVETLDVVEWFNVIATLRMLGQAYMWLRVLLLWGGSYIACRADPACVTAAWHHKCLLATRIMFLIPAQVVIYGSIIPIACYTVAHWMDSAATHERIADLSRTPATGLLNMDFRKYVDISTVLMRNVWPFALTLHVIIWFRTSRGWTRTHGVVGMSEFWISIVSALTTFAHYRFISLRNSTILSVSLHLDNAVSMLLKTRRSGIGGGLFLCQWVDL
;
A
#
# COMPACT_ATOMS: atom_id res chain seq x y z
N MET A 1 -29.69 -20.13 42.41
CA MET A 1 -29.60 -20.74 43.76
C MET A 1 -29.57 -22.26 43.65
N LYS A 2 -28.39 -22.88 43.71
CA LYS A 2 -28.20 -24.32 43.97
C LYS A 2 -26.96 -24.47 44.86
N ARG A 3 -27.10 -25.34 45.85
CA ARG A 3 -26.35 -25.41 47.12
C ARG A 3 -24.93 -25.93 46.93
N VAL A 4 -24.02 -25.34 47.69
CA VAL A 4 -22.65 -25.82 47.94
C VAL A 4 -22.73 -27.08 48.80
N ALA A 5 -22.03 -28.14 48.40
CA ALA A 5 -21.78 -29.32 49.22
C ALA A 5 -20.44 -29.16 50.00
N PRO A 6 -20.32 -29.67 51.24
CA PRO A 6 -19.22 -29.35 52.14
C PRO A 6 -17.94 -30.15 51.87
N LEU A 7 -16.81 -29.52 52.21
CA LEU A 7 -15.42 -29.94 51.95
C LEU A 7 -14.96 -31.23 52.68
N ASP A 8 -15.78 -31.83 53.55
CA ASP A 8 -15.31 -32.88 54.47
C ASP A 8 -15.31 -34.30 53.90
N ALA A 9 -15.92 -34.52 52.72
CA ALA A 9 -15.96 -35.85 52.09
C ALA A 9 -14.68 -36.22 51.33
N TRP A 10 -13.80 -35.25 51.02
CA TRP A 10 -12.58 -35.50 50.25
C TRP A 10 -11.37 -35.85 51.12
N LEU A 11 -11.37 -35.47 52.40
CA LEU A 11 -10.26 -35.71 53.32
C LEU A 11 -10.21 -37.15 53.86
N THR A 12 -11.34 -37.85 53.92
CA THR A 12 -11.41 -39.22 54.44
C THR A 12 -11.07 -40.30 53.42
N ALA A 13 -11.21 -40.05 52.12
CA ALA A 13 -10.77 -40.96 51.06
C ALA A 13 -9.23 -40.98 50.91
N SER A 14 -8.56 -39.82 51.05
CA SER A 14 -7.10 -39.70 50.92
C SER A 14 -6.31 -40.31 52.09
N GLN A 15 -6.94 -40.51 53.26
CA GLN A 15 -6.27 -41.11 54.42
C GLN A 15 -6.32 -42.65 54.45
N ARG A 16 -7.27 -43.30 53.78
CA ARG A 16 -7.31 -44.78 53.72
C ARG A 16 -6.31 -45.38 52.74
N GLU A 17 -5.96 -44.70 51.66
CA GLU A 17 -4.90 -45.17 50.75
C GLU A 17 -3.48 -45.06 51.36
N ARG A 18 -3.25 -44.13 52.30
CA ARG A 18 -1.93 -43.99 52.95
C ARG A 18 -1.64 -45.02 54.05
N ALA A 19 -2.66 -45.73 54.55
CA ALA A 19 -2.46 -46.75 55.59
C ALA A 19 -2.17 -48.15 55.01
N GLY A 20 -2.55 -48.42 53.76
CA GLY A 20 -2.32 -49.71 53.10
C GLY A 20 -0.88 -49.93 52.62
N ASP A 21 -0.18 -48.86 52.23
CA ASP A 21 1.13 -48.96 51.56
C ASP A 21 2.32 -49.04 52.53
N ASN A 22 2.11 -48.68 53.81
CA ASN A 22 3.18 -48.68 54.82
C ASN A 22 3.54 -50.08 55.35
N ASN A 23 2.71 -51.10 55.12
CA ASN A 23 3.00 -52.48 55.53
C ASN A 23 3.73 -53.30 54.44
N ALA A 24 3.78 -52.85 53.19
CA ALA A 24 4.45 -53.55 52.10
C ALA A 24 5.95 -53.21 51.97
N ARG A 25 6.43 -52.15 52.63
CA ARG A 25 7.83 -51.67 52.52
C ARG A 25 8.78 -52.13 53.64
N ARG A 26 8.37 -53.10 54.47
CA ARG A 26 9.19 -53.60 55.59
C ARG A 26 10.16 -54.74 55.24
N GLN A 27 10.37 -55.05 53.96
CA GLN A 27 11.21 -56.19 53.54
C GLN A 27 12.34 -55.91 52.54
N THR A 28 12.63 -54.67 52.17
CA THR A 28 13.82 -54.34 51.38
C THR A 28 14.66 -53.31 52.10
N GLY A 29 15.84 -53.73 52.56
CA GLY A 29 16.80 -52.91 53.30
C GLY A 29 17.41 -51.82 52.43
N GLU A 30 16.67 -50.74 52.20
CA GLU A 30 17.19 -49.49 51.67
C GLU A 30 16.93 -48.36 52.67
N SER A 31 18.01 -47.62 52.94
CA SER A 31 18.04 -46.48 53.86
C SER A 31 17.06 -45.38 53.44
N PRO A 32 16.33 -44.71 54.36
CA PRO A 32 15.37 -43.68 54.01
C PRO A 32 16.09 -42.41 53.54
N GLN A 33 16.18 -42.22 52.22
CA GLN A 33 16.42 -40.90 51.62
C GLN A 33 15.23 -39.98 51.94
N ARG A 34 15.53 -38.86 52.59
CA ARG A 34 14.56 -37.81 52.94
C ARG A 34 13.91 -37.23 51.66
N PRO A 35 12.58 -37.04 51.64
CA PRO A 35 11.92 -36.28 50.58
C PRO A 35 12.14 -34.79 50.84
N GLY A 36 13.17 -34.22 50.21
CA GLY A 36 13.50 -32.80 50.39
C GLY A 36 14.73 -32.29 49.61
N GLN A 37 15.40 -33.13 48.82
CA GLN A 37 16.46 -32.69 47.89
C GLN A 37 15.87 -32.56 46.49
N LEU A 38 15.11 -31.48 46.26
CA LEU A 38 15.04 -30.90 44.93
C LEU A 38 16.42 -30.28 44.66
N CYS A 39 17.11 -30.75 43.63
CA CYS A 39 18.46 -30.35 43.23
C CYS A 39 18.76 -28.85 43.41
N VAL A 40 19.43 -28.47 44.50
CA VAL A 40 20.29 -27.29 44.54
C VAL A 40 21.62 -27.73 43.95
N VAL A 41 21.72 -27.76 42.62
CA VAL A 41 23.03 -27.78 41.97
C VAL A 41 23.64 -26.42 42.29
N GLY A 42 24.71 -26.40 43.09
CA GLY A 42 25.39 -25.17 43.46
C GLY A 42 25.75 -24.35 42.22
N LEU A 43 25.60 -23.02 42.30
CA LEU A 43 25.94 -22.10 41.21
C LEU A 43 27.42 -22.20 40.75
N GLU A 44 28.26 -22.93 41.49
CA GLU A 44 29.66 -23.24 41.18
C GLU A 44 29.84 -24.00 39.85
N HIS A 45 28.79 -24.64 39.33
CA HIS A 45 28.79 -25.34 38.04
C HIS A 45 28.01 -24.61 36.92
N ILE A 46 27.74 -23.31 37.07
CA ILE A 46 27.17 -22.53 35.95
C ILE A 46 28.11 -22.63 34.74
N ALA A 47 27.61 -23.28 33.68
CA ALA A 47 28.34 -23.43 32.43
C ALA A 47 28.85 -22.07 31.93
N PRO A 48 30.10 -21.99 31.42
CA PRO A 48 30.65 -20.72 30.95
C PRO A 48 29.77 -20.13 29.85
N VAL A 49 29.47 -18.84 29.97
CA VAL A 49 28.70 -18.11 28.96
C VAL A 49 29.56 -18.01 27.71
N SER A 50 29.19 -18.76 26.67
CA SER A 50 29.80 -18.64 25.35
C SER A 50 29.56 -17.25 24.77
N TRP A 51 30.54 -16.70 24.05
CA TRP A 51 30.39 -15.46 23.28
C TRP A 51 29.16 -15.49 22.35
N LYS A 52 28.84 -16.66 21.79
CA LYS A 52 27.64 -16.85 20.96
C LYS A 52 26.36 -16.58 21.76
N ARG A 53 26.26 -17.12 22.98
CA ARG A 53 25.08 -16.93 23.84
C ARG A 53 24.94 -15.49 24.30
N LEU A 54 26.07 -14.84 24.62
CA LEU A 54 26.09 -13.42 24.93
C LEU A 54 25.54 -12.59 23.77
N LEU A 55 26.04 -12.80 22.55
CA LEU A 55 25.57 -12.06 21.36
C LEU A 55 24.08 -12.34 21.06
N LEU A 56 23.65 -13.60 21.15
CA LEU A 56 22.26 -13.98 20.90
C LEU A 56 21.29 -13.45 21.96
N PHE A 57 21.76 -13.11 23.16
CA PHE A 57 20.96 -12.43 24.18
C PHE A 57 20.98 -10.92 24.01
N VAL A 58 22.19 -10.34 23.93
CA VAL A 58 22.40 -8.89 23.96
C VAL A 58 21.82 -8.23 22.70
N CYS A 59 22.05 -8.77 21.49
CA CYS A 59 21.59 -8.12 20.27
C CYS A 59 20.06 -8.00 20.19
N PRO A 60 19.26 -9.07 20.40
CA PRO A 60 17.80 -8.94 20.39
C PRO A 60 17.26 -8.07 21.53
N CYS A 61 17.85 -8.15 22.73
CA CYS A 61 17.45 -7.30 23.85
C CYS A 61 17.75 -5.82 23.58
N LEU A 62 18.90 -5.48 22.99
CA LEU A 62 19.21 -4.11 22.61
C LEU A 62 18.25 -3.61 21.53
N LEU A 63 17.96 -4.41 20.50
CA LEU A 63 16.99 -4.04 19.46
C LEU A 63 15.59 -3.80 20.04
N LEU A 64 15.15 -4.64 20.98
CA LEU A 64 13.88 -4.45 21.68
C LEU A 64 13.86 -3.21 22.57
N LEU A 65 14.90 -3.04 23.40
CA LEU A 65 14.95 -1.94 24.37
C LEU A 65 15.09 -0.58 23.70
N THR A 66 15.58 -0.55 22.46
CA THR A 66 15.72 0.65 21.65
C THR A 66 14.62 0.81 20.61
N ASP A 67 13.56 -0.02 20.59
CA ASP A 67 12.58 0.00 19.49
C ASP A 67 11.90 1.37 19.32
N VAL A 68 11.41 1.97 20.40
CA VAL A 68 10.80 3.30 20.39
C VAL A 68 11.83 4.40 20.07
N ALA A 69 13.05 4.28 20.61
CA ALA A 69 14.10 5.28 20.37
C ALA A 69 14.59 5.26 18.91
N ARG A 70 14.59 4.09 18.27
CA ARG A 70 15.07 3.85 16.90
C ARG A 70 13.98 4.07 15.86
N GLY A 71 12.80 3.48 16.06
CA GLY A 71 11.69 3.53 15.10
C GLY A 71 10.69 4.66 15.36
N GLY A 72 10.87 5.43 16.43
CA GLY A 72 9.96 6.51 16.83
C GLY A 72 8.63 6.03 17.42
N LEU A 73 7.88 6.98 17.97
CA LEU A 73 6.57 6.75 18.61
C LEU A 73 5.41 6.60 17.61
N GLY A 74 5.58 7.09 16.39
CA GLY A 74 4.55 7.13 15.37
C GLY A 74 4.69 8.41 14.53
N GLU A 75 3.82 8.57 13.55
CA GLU A 75 3.78 9.79 12.74
C GLU A 75 2.97 10.87 13.47
N HIS A 76 3.61 11.98 13.82
CA HIS A 76 2.95 13.11 14.49
C HIS A 76 2.53 14.22 13.52
N SER A 77 3.08 14.22 12.31
CA SER A 77 2.83 15.24 11.29
C SER A 77 3.21 14.70 9.91
N PHE A 78 2.26 14.69 8.97
CA PHE A 78 2.60 14.55 7.54
C PHE A 78 2.91 15.88 6.87
N ALA A 79 2.53 17.01 7.48
CA ALA A 79 2.65 18.33 6.88
C ALA A 79 4.11 18.76 6.63
N ASP A 80 5.06 18.13 7.30
CA ASP A 80 6.49 18.42 7.13
C ASP A 80 7.06 17.77 5.85
N ASN A 81 6.54 16.61 5.46
CA ASN A 81 7.04 15.82 4.33
C ASN A 81 6.09 15.79 3.13
N TYR A 82 4.80 16.03 3.35
CA TYR A 82 3.74 15.93 2.35
C TYR A 82 2.92 17.21 2.29
N ILE A 83 2.31 17.43 1.13
CA ILE A 83 1.49 18.62 0.88
C ILE A 83 0.05 18.27 1.18
N PRO A 84 -0.61 18.91 2.16
CA PRO A 84 -2.02 18.69 2.39
C PRO A 84 -2.83 19.27 1.22
N SER A 85 -3.70 18.44 0.63
CA SER A 85 -4.69 18.86 -0.38
C SER A 85 -6.05 19.13 0.26
N GLU A 86 -6.48 18.26 1.18
CA GLU A 86 -7.73 18.36 1.95
C GLU A 86 -7.44 17.93 3.40
N PRO A 87 -8.36 18.13 4.37
CA PRO A 87 -8.21 17.51 5.69
C PRO A 87 -7.93 16.01 5.56
N ASP A 88 -6.89 15.55 6.24
CA ASP A 88 -6.41 14.16 6.23
C ASP A 88 -6.03 13.60 4.86
N THR A 89 -5.96 14.43 3.82
CA THR A 89 -5.60 14.03 2.46
C THR A 89 -4.36 14.77 2.00
N PHE A 90 -3.33 13.99 1.69
CA PHE A 90 -2.00 14.45 1.34
C PHE A 90 -1.70 14.07 -0.11
N VAL A 91 -0.92 14.90 -0.79
CA VAL A 91 -0.42 14.59 -2.13
C VAL A 91 0.75 13.64 -1.99
N ASP A 92 0.56 12.43 -2.51
CA ASP A 92 1.55 11.35 -2.53
C ASP A 92 2.60 11.65 -3.60
N PHE A 93 2.17 11.91 -4.84
CA PHE A 93 3.07 12.34 -5.90
C PHE A 93 2.42 13.33 -6.86
N GLY A 94 3.28 14.04 -7.57
CA GLY A 94 2.87 15.10 -8.47
C GLY A 94 2.31 16.32 -7.71
N PRO A 95 1.40 17.09 -8.30
CA PRO A 95 0.89 16.87 -9.64
C PRO A 95 1.96 17.18 -10.69
N PHE A 96 2.16 16.27 -11.64
CA PHE A 96 3.10 16.45 -12.74
C PHE A 96 2.36 16.91 -14.00
N ALA A 97 3.06 17.67 -14.83
CA ALA A 97 2.57 18.07 -16.15
C ALA A 97 3.73 17.99 -17.16
N TYR A 98 3.58 17.17 -18.19
CA TYR A 98 4.68 16.91 -19.11
C TYR A 98 4.21 16.60 -20.54
N PRO A 99 4.95 17.07 -21.56
CA PRO A 99 4.74 16.64 -22.93
C PRO A 99 5.26 15.20 -23.10
N VAL A 100 4.50 14.36 -23.79
CA VAL A 100 4.92 13.00 -24.10
C VAL A 100 5.43 12.89 -25.53
N ALA A 101 4.65 13.40 -26.49
CA ALA A 101 5.02 13.38 -27.89
C ALA A 101 4.32 14.49 -28.68
N THR A 102 4.99 15.04 -29.68
CA THR A 102 4.37 15.85 -30.73
C THR A 102 4.76 15.23 -32.06
N ILE A 103 3.81 14.59 -32.74
CA ILE A 103 4.08 13.76 -33.92
C ILE A 103 3.50 14.47 -35.15
N ASN A 104 4.36 14.77 -36.12
CA ASN A 104 3.97 15.35 -37.40
C ASN A 104 3.85 14.25 -38.45
N ALA A 105 2.74 14.18 -39.18
CA ALA A 105 2.47 13.18 -40.22
C ALA A 105 3.59 13.05 -41.27
N THR A 106 4.27 14.16 -41.60
CA THR A 106 5.38 14.20 -42.57
C THR A 106 6.71 13.72 -42.00
N GLN A 107 6.83 13.60 -40.68
CA GLN A 107 8.05 13.16 -39.97
C GLN A 107 7.85 11.79 -39.30
N VAL A 108 6.74 11.12 -39.59
CA VAL A 108 6.37 9.82 -39.02
C VAL A 108 7.40 8.71 -39.32
N ASP A 109 8.18 8.86 -40.40
CA ASP A 109 9.27 7.93 -40.77
C ASP A 109 10.64 8.37 -40.23
N SER A 110 10.72 9.42 -39.40
CA SER A 110 11.94 9.69 -38.64
C SER A 110 12.06 8.64 -37.54
N ASP A 111 13.24 8.03 -37.37
CA ASP A 111 13.55 6.93 -36.42
C ASP A 111 13.36 7.29 -34.92
N GLN A 112 12.53 8.27 -34.59
CA GLN A 112 12.14 8.54 -33.22
C GLN A 112 11.27 7.41 -32.69
N SER A 113 11.67 6.92 -31.51
CA SER A 113 11.07 5.77 -30.87
C SER A 113 10.55 6.18 -29.50
N LEU A 114 9.25 5.99 -29.28
CA LEU A 114 8.56 6.36 -28.05
C LEU A 114 8.50 5.16 -27.12
N LYS A 115 8.71 5.36 -25.82
CA LYS A 115 8.74 4.26 -24.86
C LYS A 115 7.37 3.59 -24.74
N VAL A 116 7.31 2.27 -24.88
CA VAL A 116 6.11 1.45 -24.67
C VAL A 116 5.51 1.70 -23.28
N TRP A 117 6.36 1.98 -22.28
CA TRP A 117 5.95 2.29 -20.92
C TRP A 117 4.79 3.28 -20.85
N ASN A 118 4.87 4.40 -21.59
CA ASN A 118 3.89 5.47 -21.57
C ASN A 118 2.51 5.04 -22.10
N TYR A 119 2.44 3.99 -22.92
CA TYR A 119 1.20 3.54 -23.56
C TYR A 119 0.68 2.22 -23.01
N LYS A 120 1.53 1.47 -22.29
CA LYS A 120 1.20 0.14 -21.78
C LYS A 120 1.17 0.06 -20.27
N HIS A 121 2.12 0.66 -19.57
CA HIS A 121 2.37 0.40 -18.15
C HIS A 121 2.01 1.56 -17.24
N ASP A 122 2.09 2.77 -17.76
CA ASP A 122 1.81 4.00 -17.03
C ASP A 122 0.32 4.15 -16.66
N THR A 123 0.00 4.84 -15.55
CA THR A 123 -1.40 5.07 -15.12
C THR A 123 -2.17 5.84 -16.18
N THR A 124 -1.52 6.83 -16.80
CA THR A 124 -2.08 7.65 -17.88
C THR A 124 -2.50 6.84 -19.10
N SER A 125 -1.95 5.61 -19.27
CA SER A 125 -2.32 4.72 -20.37
C SER A 125 -3.66 4.00 -20.19
N LEU A 126 -4.16 3.90 -18.96
CA LEU A 126 -5.35 3.10 -18.64
C LEU A 126 -6.61 3.63 -19.34
N ALA A 127 -6.84 4.95 -19.28
CA ALA A 127 -8.00 5.56 -19.91
C ALA A 127 -7.97 5.43 -21.44
N MET A 128 -6.80 5.64 -22.06
CA MET A 128 -6.66 5.52 -23.52
C MET A 128 -6.92 4.08 -23.98
N ARG A 129 -6.31 3.10 -23.31
CA ARG A 129 -6.52 1.67 -23.60
C ARG A 129 -7.97 1.26 -23.34
N ALA A 130 -8.59 1.77 -22.28
CA ALA A 130 -9.98 1.49 -21.96
C ALA A 130 -10.93 1.98 -23.06
N ALA A 131 -10.70 3.18 -23.60
CA ALA A 131 -11.46 3.69 -24.73
C ALA A 131 -11.22 2.86 -25.99
N ALA A 132 -9.97 2.50 -26.29
CA ALA A 132 -9.64 1.66 -27.43
C ALA A 132 -10.35 0.29 -27.37
N ILE A 133 -10.39 -0.35 -26.20
CA ILE A 133 -11.11 -1.61 -25.97
C ILE A 133 -12.63 -1.39 -26.09
N ALA A 134 -13.18 -0.34 -25.46
CA ALA A 134 -14.61 -0.06 -25.49
C ALA A 134 -15.15 0.23 -26.89
N LEU A 135 -14.33 0.88 -27.73
CA LEU A 135 -14.69 1.29 -29.09
C LEU A 135 -14.15 0.32 -30.16
N ASN A 136 -13.50 -0.77 -29.76
CA ASN A 136 -12.90 -1.77 -30.64
C ASN A 136 -11.95 -1.16 -31.70
N VAL A 137 -11.04 -0.29 -31.27
CA VAL A 137 -10.09 0.42 -32.16
C VAL A 137 -8.95 -0.52 -32.56
N SER A 138 -8.97 -1.01 -33.80
CA SER A 138 -8.04 -2.04 -34.30
C SER A 138 -6.60 -1.58 -34.52
N THR A 139 -6.34 -0.27 -34.55
CA THR A 139 -4.97 0.27 -34.73
C THR A 139 -4.10 0.14 -33.48
N TRP A 140 -4.70 -0.20 -32.34
CA TRP A 140 -3.98 -0.41 -31.09
C TRP A 140 -3.26 -1.76 -31.11
N PRO A 141 -1.92 -1.80 -30.96
CA PRO A 141 -1.20 -3.06 -30.94
C PRO A 141 -1.67 -3.94 -29.77
N SER A 142 -1.89 -5.23 -30.04
CA SER A 142 -2.29 -6.23 -29.05
C SER A 142 -1.36 -6.24 -27.82
N CYS A 143 -0.06 -6.00 -28.03
CA CYS A 143 0.91 -5.94 -26.95
C CYS A 143 0.67 -4.77 -25.97
N VAL A 144 0.18 -3.63 -26.46
CA VAL A 144 -0.15 -2.44 -25.64
C VAL A 144 -1.41 -2.70 -24.82
N LEU A 145 -2.35 -3.48 -25.37
CA LEU A 145 -3.58 -3.90 -24.69
C LEU A 145 -3.37 -5.05 -23.67
N HIS A 146 -2.14 -5.52 -23.48
CA HIS A 146 -1.78 -6.69 -22.66
C HIS A 146 -2.32 -8.04 -23.18
N GLU A 147 -2.59 -8.15 -24.47
CA GLU A 147 -2.96 -9.42 -25.12
C GLU A 147 -1.73 -10.26 -25.53
N GLY A 148 -0.53 -9.66 -25.49
CA GLY A 148 0.73 -10.34 -25.79
C GLY A 148 1.98 -9.56 -25.34
N PRO A 149 3.18 -10.17 -25.45
CA PRO A 149 4.45 -9.48 -25.21
C PRO A 149 4.72 -8.46 -26.32
N CYS A 150 5.36 -7.34 -25.97
CA CYS A 150 5.80 -6.37 -26.98
C CYS A 150 7.14 -6.81 -27.59
N PRO A 151 7.35 -6.62 -28.90
CA PRO A 151 8.59 -7.04 -29.57
C PRO A 151 9.80 -6.18 -29.18
N SER A 152 9.56 -4.94 -28.74
CA SER A 152 10.57 -3.97 -28.29
C SER A 152 10.00 -3.17 -27.11
N ASP A 153 10.89 -2.49 -26.38
CA ASP A 153 10.55 -1.52 -25.33
C ASP A 153 10.11 -0.15 -25.90
N THR A 154 10.13 0.00 -27.22
CA THR A 154 9.74 1.22 -27.93
C THR A 154 8.70 0.95 -29.03
N LEU A 155 7.84 1.93 -29.28
CA LEU A 155 6.90 2.02 -30.40
C LEU A 155 7.41 3.07 -31.40
N GLY A 156 7.22 2.82 -32.70
CA GLY A 156 7.50 3.83 -33.73
C GLY A 156 6.44 4.92 -33.74
N ASP A 157 6.85 6.15 -34.10
CA ASP A 157 5.96 7.31 -34.21
C ASP A 157 4.74 7.04 -35.10
N ARG A 158 4.92 6.27 -36.19
CA ARG A 158 3.82 5.85 -37.07
C ARG A 158 2.72 5.10 -36.35
N THR A 159 3.10 4.14 -35.52
CA THR A 159 2.15 3.34 -34.76
C THR A 159 1.40 4.22 -33.76
N VAL A 160 2.12 5.07 -33.01
CA VAL A 160 1.50 5.96 -32.02
C VAL A 160 0.59 7.00 -32.67
N PHE A 161 1.00 7.57 -33.80
CA PHE A 161 0.19 8.49 -34.59
C PHE A 161 -1.12 7.84 -35.04
N GLN A 162 -1.07 6.63 -35.60
CA GLN A 162 -2.26 5.88 -36.04
C GLN A 162 -3.16 5.46 -34.86
N MET A 163 -2.57 5.11 -33.71
CA MET A 163 -3.32 4.79 -32.50
C MET A 163 -4.15 5.99 -32.02
N PHE A 164 -3.54 7.17 -31.98
CA PHE A 164 -4.21 8.39 -31.53
C PHE A 164 -5.20 8.91 -32.54
N ASP A 165 -4.84 8.96 -33.82
CA ASP A 165 -5.78 9.43 -34.85
C ASP A 165 -7.04 8.56 -34.89
N ALA A 166 -6.88 7.23 -34.86
CA ALA A 166 -8.02 6.31 -34.83
C ALA A 166 -8.85 6.42 -33.54
N LEU A 167 -8.21 6.63 -32.38
CA LEU A 167 -8.92 6.82 -31.13
C LEU A 167 -9.76 8.11 -31.14
N VAL A 168 -9.19 9.22 -31.61
CA VAL A 168 -9.91 10.49 -31.72
C VAL A 168 -11.06 10.34 -32.73
N ASN A 169 -10.82 9.74 -33.89
CA ASN A 169 -11.87 9.47 -34.89
C ASN A 169 -13.01 8.61 -34.32
N ALA A 170 -12.70 7.58 -33.52
CA ALA A 170 -13.70 6.69 -32.94
C ALA A 170 -14.61 7.41 -31.91
N ILE A 171 -14.07 8.38 -31.18
CA ILE A 171 -14.83 9.19 -30.20
C ILE A 171 -15.59 10.32 -30.91
N GLU A 172 -15.03 10.91 -31.96
CA GLU A 172 -15.71 11.91 -32.79
C GLU A 172 -16.99 11.35 -33.42
N HIS A 173 -16.93 10.11 -33.94
CA HIS A 173 -18.05 9.44 -34.60
C HIS A 173 -18.87 8.57 -33.64
N LEU A 174 -18.88 8.88 -32.34
CA LEU A 174 -19.56 8.07 -31.34
C LEU A 174 -21.08 8.01 -31.63
N PRO A 175 -21.68 6.81 -31.74
CA PRO A 175 -23.13 6.67 -31.88
C PRO A 175 -23.88 7.36 -30.75
N GLN A 176 -25.01 8.00 -31.06
CA GLN A 176 -25.83 8.72 -30.06
C GLN A 176 -26.23 7.84 -28.87
N SER A 177 -26.40 6.54 -29.08
CA SER A 177 -26.72 5.57 -28.01
C SER A 177 -25.62 5.43 -26.97
N LEU A 178 -24.37 5.76 -27.31
CA LEU A 178 -23.20 5.66 -26.43
C LEU A 178 -22.80 7.01 -25.81
N GLN A 179 -23.44 8.10 -26.24
CA GLN A 179 -23.17 9.44 -25.72
C GLN A 179 -23.83 9.62 -24.34
N SER A 180 -23.08 10.15 -23.38
CA SER A 180 -23.61 10.47 -22.04
C SER A 180 -24.49 11.74 -22.06
N THR A 181 -24.29 12.63 -23.04
CA THR A 181 -25.07 13.85 -23.22
C THR A 181 -26.22 13.70 -24.21
N ARG A 182 -27.41 14.21 -23.85
CA ARG A 182 -28.54 14.35 -24.78
C ARG A 182 -28.25 15.43 -25.84
N PRO A 183 -28.66 15.25 -27.10
CA PRO A 183 -28.34 16.14 -28.24
C PRO A 183 -28.98 17.55 -28.19
N SER A 184 -29.61 17.95 -27.09
CA SER A 184 -30.37 19.20 -26.99
C SER A 184 -29.52 20.46 -26.73
N VAL A 185 -28.19 20.36 -26.68
CA VAL A 185 -27.29 21.52 -26.50
C VAL A 185 -26.33 21.60 -27.68
N SER A 186 -26.58 22.51 -28.62
CA SER A 186 -25.81 22.69 -29.87
C SER A 186 -24.35 23.13 -29.70
N LEU A 187 -23.90 23.38 -28.46
CA LEU A 187 -22.57 23.89 -28.11
C LEU A 187 -21.93 23.07 -26.97
N ALA A 188 -22.10 21.75 -26.98
CA ALA A 188 -21.52 20.85 -25.99
C ALA A 188 -20.48 19.91 -26.62
N PRO A 189 -19.43 19.51 -25.88
CA PRO A 189 -18.53 18.45 -26.32
C PRO A 189 -19.26 17.11 -26.43
N ILE A 190 -18.77 16.22 -27.30
CA ILE A 190 -19.20 14.83 -27.32
C ILE A 190 -18.60 14.16 -26.08
N THR A 191 -19.44 13.46 -25.30
CA THR A 191 -19.03 12.87 -24.02
C THR A 191 -19.32 11.38 -23.96
N MET A 192 -18.37 10.64 -23.40
CA MET A 192 -18.45 9.21 -23.13
C MET A 192 -17.84 8.97 -21.74
N ALA A 193 -18.34 8.00 -21.00
CA ALA A 193 -17.75 7.60 -19.73
C ALA A 193 -17.64 6.08 -19.63
N THR A 194 -16.55 5.61 -19.04
CA THR A 194 -16.33 4.18 -18.79
C THR A 194 -15.83 3.92 -17.38
N ASP A 195 -16.38 2.87 -16.77
CA ASP A 195 -15.86 2.30 -15.54
C ASP A 195 -15.04 1.06 -15.90
N ILE A 196 -13.79 1.02 -15.46
CA ILE A 196 -12.89 -0.11 -15.70
C ILE A 196 -12.51 -0.81 -14.41
N LYS A 197 -12.27 -2.11 -14.55
CA LYS A 197 -11.65 -2.97 -13.56
C LYS A 197 -10.30 -3.40 -14.10
N TYR A 198 -9.22 -3.15 -13.37
CA TYR A 198 -7.86 -3.47 -13.82
C TYR A 198 -7.03 -4.08 -12.70
N MET A 199 -5.97 -4.80 -13.06
CA MET A 199 -4.97 -5.26 -12.09
C MET A 199 -3.83 -4.25 -12.04
N TRP A 200 -3.26 -4.02 -10.85
CA TRP A 200 -2.07 -3.20 -10.68
C TRP A 200 -1.05 -4.01 -9.87
N LEU A 201 -0.10 -4.62 -10.57
CA LEU A 201 0.99 -5.38 -9.94
C LEU A 201 2.29 -4.61 -10.18
N ASP A 202 3.10 -4.44 -9.13
CA ASP A 202 4.35 -3.67 -9.22
C ASP A 202 5.43 -4.17 -8.26
N ARG A 203 4.98 -4.74 -7.13
CA ARG A 203 5.84 -5.15 -6.02
C ARG A 203 5.97 -6.66 -5.98
N VAL A 204 7.03 -7.14 -5.33
CA VAL A 204 7.28 -8.59 -5.18
C VAL A 204 6.09 -9.30 -4.53
N HIS A 205 5.48 -8.73 -3.49
CA HIS A 205 4.32 -9.37 -2.85
C HIS A 205 3.08 -9.44 -3.72
N ASP A 206 2.87 -8.48 -4.62
CA ASP A 206 1.76 -8.54 -5.59
C ASP A 206 1.88 -9.77 -6.49
N HIS A 207 3.13 -10.17 -6.78
CA HIS A 207 3.42 -11.32 -7.62
C HIS A 207 3.42 -12.64 -6.83
N VAL A 208 4.16 -12.70 -5.71
CA VAL A 208 4.34 -13.93 -4.91
C VAL A 208 3.04 -14.31 -4.19
N LEU A 209 2.31 -13.32 -3.67
CA LEU A 209 1.12 -13.52 -2.86
C LEU A 209 -0.14 -12.97 -3.58
N ARG A 210 -0.16 -13.10 -4.92
CA ARG A 210 -1.24 -12.61 -5.79
C ARG A 210 -2.63 -13.09 -5.36
N GLN A 211 -2.75 -14.33 -4.91
CA GLN A 211 -4.03 -14.90 -4.47
C GLN A 211 -4.61 -14.18 -3.25
N TYR A 212 -3.74 -13.58 -2.43
CA TYR A 212 -4.12 -12.92 -1.18
C TYR A 212 -4.19 -11.40 -1.32
N PHE A 213 -3.32 -10.78 -2.12
CA PHE A 213 -3.19 -9.32 -2.22
C PHE A 213 -3.52 -8.75 -3.61
N GLY A 214 -3.67 -9.57 -4.64
CA GLY A 214 -3.95 -9.14 -6.02
C GLY A 214 -5.40 -8.72 -6.22
N LEU A 215 -5.87 -7.74 -5.46
CA LEU A 215 -7.22 -7.21 -5.61
C LEU A 215 -7.29 -6.30 -6.84
N PRO A 216 -8.32 -6.47 -7.69
CA PRO A 216 -8.53 -5.61 -8.83
C PRO A 216 -8.91 -4.20 -8.34
N THR A 217 -8.34 -3.19 -8.98
CA THR A 217 -8.67 -1.79 -8.75
C THR A 217 -9.74 -1.34 -9.74
N PHE A 218 -10.53 -0.35 -9.35
CA PHE A 218 -11.57 0.22 -10.19
C PHE A 218 -11.26 1.67 -10.49
N ARG A 219 -11.56 2.09 -11.71
CA ARG A 219 -11.27 3.44 -12.18
C ARG A 219 -12.40 3.95 -13.06
N THR A 220 -12.74 5.22 -12.87
CA THR A 220 -13.77 5.91 -13.65
C THR A 220 -13.09 6.86 -14.63
N ASN A 221 -13.46 6.75 -15.90
CA ASN A 221 -12.90 7.54 -16.99
C ASN A 221 -14.00 8.34 -17.66
N ARG A 222 -13.65 9.55 -18.07
CA ARG A 222 -14.51 10.42 -18.86
C ARG A 222 -13.73 10.94 -20.05
N TYR A 223 -14.36 10.82 -21.22
CA TYR A 223 -13.81 11.27 -22.49
C TYR A 223 -14.64 12.45 -22.97
N LEU A 224 -13.96 13.53 -23.35
CA LEU A 224 -14.56 14.77 -23.81
C LEU A 224 -13.90 15.14 -25.14
N TYR A 225 -14.67 15.10 -26.23
CA TYR A 225 -14.22 15.53 -27.54
C TYR A 225 -14.79 16.91 -27.87
N PHE A 226 -13.90 17.85 -28.15
CA PHE A 226 -14.23 19.23 -28.51
C PHE A 226 -13.99 19.44 -30.00
N HIS A 227 -15.09 19.51 -30.75
CA HIS A 227 -15.09 19.94 -32.15
C HIS A 227 -14.53 21.38 -32.28
N PRO A 228 -13.86 21.76 -33.39
CA PRO A 228 -13.24 23.08 -33.55
C PRO A 228 -14.15 24.28 -33.20
N SER A 229 -15.43 24.22 -33.57
CA SER A 229 -16.43 25.26 -33.28
C SER A 229 -16.70 25.43 -31.78
N VAL A 230 -16.78 24.31 -31.05
CA VAL A 230 -17.01 24.27 -29.60
C VAL A 230 -15.73 24.61 -28.85
N LEU A 231 -14.58 24.13 -29.33
CA LEU A 231 -13.27 24.36 -28.74
C LEU A 231 -12.91 25.85 -28.69
N ALA A 232 -13.15 26.61 -29.76
CA ALA A 232 -12.88 28.04 -29.81
C ALA A 232 -13.62 28.83 -28.70
N LEU A 233 -14.87 28.44 -28.40
CA LEU A 233 -15.66 29.06 -27.34
C LEU A 233 -15.11 28.74 -25.95
N HIS A 234 -14.76 27.48 -25.69
CA HIS A 234 -14.31 27.03 -24.36
C HIS A 234 -12.84 27.34 -24.06
N ALA A 235 -11.98 27.44 -25.07
CA ALA A 235 -10.60 27.89 -24.88
C ALA A 235 -10.51 29.34 -24.35
N LEU A 236 -11.57 30.14 -24.59
CA LEU A 236 -11.73 31.50 -24.09
C LEU A 236 -12.46 31.55 -22.74
N ARG A 237 -13.57 30.83 -22.59
CA ARG A 237 -14.40 30.84 -21.36
C ARG A 237 -13.87 29.95 -20.24
N GLY A 238 -12.97 29.02 -20.55
CA GLY A 238 -12.46 28.00 -19.63
C GLY A 238 -13.29 26.71 -19.64
N PHE A 239 -12.60 25.58 -19.53
CA PHE A 239 -13.22 24.25 -19.57
C PHE A 239 -14.12 23.95 -18.35
N CYS A 240 -13.86 24.57 -17.19
CA CYS A 240 -14.65 24.32 -15.97
C CYS A 240 -15.92 25.16 -15.83
N ALA A 241 -16.16 26.11 -16.74
CA ALA A 241 -17.36 26.94 -16.75
C ALA A 241 -18.59 26.23 -17.37
N MET A 242 -18.42 25.00 -17.86
CA MET A 242 -19.48 24.20 -18.48
C MET A 242 -20.45 23.60 -17.45
N SER A 243 -21.60 23.11 -17.94
CA SER A 243 -22.57 22.36 -17.13
C SER A 243 -21.88 21.17 -16.42
N PRO A 244 -22.31 20.80 -15.21
CA PRO A 244 -21.80 19.62 -14.51
C PRO A 244 -21.82 18.33 -15.35
N SER A 245 -22.77 18.22 -16.28
CA SER A 245 -22.93 17.07 -17.18
C SER A 245 -22.01 17.09 -18.40
N THR A 246 -21.28 18.17 -18.67
CA THR A 246 -20.39 18.30 -19.85
C THR A 246 -18.97 18.75 -19.49
N ARG A 247 -18.73 19.13 -18.24
CA ARG A 247 -17.40 19.51 -17.77
C ARG A 247 -16.56 18.28 -17.37
N PRO A 248 -15.23 18.40 -17.39
CA PRO A 248 -14.33 17.43 -16.75
C PRO A 248 -14.69 17.20 -15.28
N HIS A 249 -14.55 15.97 -14.80
CA HIS A 249 -14.75 15.62 -13.39
C HIS A 249 -13.74 16.32 -12.48
N SER A 250 -12.49 16.42 -12.92
CA SER A 250 -11.43 17.04 -12.14
C SER A 250 -11.57 18.56 -11.98
N CYS A 251 -12.51 19.22 -12.65
CA CYS A 251 -12.82 20.64 -12.43
C CYS A 251 -13.28 20.98 -11.00
N SER A 252 -13.82 20.02 -10.24
CA SER A 252 -14.18 20.21 -8.84
C SER A 252 -13.09 19.77 -7.86
N GLU A 253 -12.00 19.21 -8.36
CA GLU A 253 -10.98 18.56 -7.54
C GLU A 253 -9.87 19.54 -7.16
N MET A 254 -9.51 19.58 -5.88
CA MET A 254 -8.52 20.54 -5.36
C MET A 254 -7.11 20.32 -5.93
N TRP A 255 -6.79 19.10 -6.36
CA TRP A 255 -5.48 18.77 -6.90
C TRP A 255 -5.16 19.48 -8.23
N THR A 256 -6.19 19.93 -8.97
CA THR A 256 -5.99 20.65 -10.25
C THR A 256 -5.36 22.03 -10.06
N HIS A 257 -5.37 22.58 -8.84
CA HIS A 257 -4.75 23.85 -8.51
C HIS A 257 -3.29 23.67 -8.07
N PHE A 258 -2.38 23.51 -9.04
CA PHE A 258 -0.95 23.25 -8.80
C PHE A 258 -0.30 24.32 -7.91
N LYS A 259 -0.75 25.58 -8.03
CA LYS A 259 -0.27 26.68 -7.17
C LYS A 259 -0.55 26.48 -5.67
N ARG A 260 -1.64 25.80 -5.32
CA ARG A 260 -2.00 25.47 -3.93
C ARG A 260 -1.25 24.23 -3.47
N VAL A 261 -1.14 23.24 -4.34
CA VAL A 261 -0.37 22.01 -4.11
C VAL A 261 1.11 22.26 -4.40
N ARG A 262 1.73 23.19 -3.65
CA ARG A 262 3.12 23.60 -3.88
C ARG A 262 4.10 22.54 -3.35
N MET A 263 4.72 21.78 -4.25
CA MET A 263 5.89 20.95 -3.93
C MET A 263 7.04 21.86 -3.46
N LYS A 264 7.46 21.71 -2.19
CA LYS A 264 8.67 22.37 -1.65
C LYS A 264 9.97 21.91 -2.34
N ARG A 265 9.90 20.93 -3.24
CA ARG A 265 11.06 20.23 -3.82
C ARG A 265 11.40 20.76 -5.22
N GLY A 266 11.96 21.97 -5.27
CA GLY A 266 12.98 22.42 -6.24
C GLY A 266 12.84 22.08 -7.73
N GLY A 267 11.64 22.00 -8.30
CA GLY A 267 11.42 21.83 -9.74
C GLY A 267 10.90 23.12 -10.37
N ASN A 268 11.29 23.41 -11.62
CA ASN A 268 10.83 24.55 -12.43
C ASN A 268 9.30 24.56 -12.72
N ASP A 269 8.51 23.68 -12.09
CA ASP A 269 7.04 23.65 -12.15
C ASP A 269 6.37 24.81 -11.38
N GLU A 270 7.16 25.66 -10.70
CA GLU A 270 6.72 26.88 -9.99
C GLU A 270 5.84 27.85 -10.81
N ARG A 271 5.75 27.69 -12.14
CA ARG A 271 5.02 28.60 -13.03
C ARG A 271 3.66 28.10 -13.51
N ARG A 272 3.27 26.85 -13.23
CA ARG A 272 1.98 26.32 -13.68
C ARG A 272 0.89 26.58 -12.64
N GLY A 273 -0.17 27.25 -13.08
CA GLY A 273 -1.26 27.72 -12.22
C GLY A 273 -2.26 26.62 -11.91
N ASP A 274 -3.33 26.59 -12.70
CA ASP A 274 -4.41 25.61 -12.63
C ASP A 274 -4.36 24.75 -13.90
N VAL A 275 -4.61 23.43 -13.79
CA VAL A 275 -4.52 22.49 -14.92
C VAL A 275 -5.33 22.98 -16.11
N TRP A 276 -6.58 23.34 -15.89
CA TRP A 276 -7.48 23.75 -16.96
C TRP A 276 -7.08 25.07 -17.59
N THR A 277 -6.49 25.97 -16.81
CA THR A 277 -5.88 27.18 -17.32
C THR A 277 -4.65 26.87 -18.19
N ASP A 278 -3.84 25.87 -17.83
CA ASP A 278 -2.70 25.43 -18.63
C ASP A 278 -3.17 24.78 -19.94
N VAL A 279 -4.16 23.88 -19.89
CA VAL A 279 -4.80 23.29 -21.09
C VAL A 279 -5.33 24.40 -22.02
N SER A 280 -6.05 25.40 -21.51
CA SER A 280 -6.55 26.51 -22.34
C SER A 280 -5.41 27.32 -22.98
N LYS A 281 -4.30 27.55 -22.28
CA LYS A 281 -3.12 28.23 -22.84
C LYS A 281 -2.46 27.40 -23.93
N ARG A 282 -2.29 26.10 -23.72
CA ARG A 282 -1.70 25.18 -24.71
C ARG A 282 -2.56 25.07 -25.96
N VAL A 283 -3.89 24.96 -25.81
CA VAL A 283 -4.83 24.97 -26.94
C VAL A 283 -4.70 26.26 -27.76
N ARG A 284 -4.66 27.42 -27.11
CA ARG A 284 -4.47 28.70 -27.82
C ARG A 284 -3.13 28.78 -28.54
N ALA A 285 -2.05 28.33 -27.90
CA ALA A 285 -0.73 28.27 -28.54
C ALA A 285 -0.72 27.31 -29.74
N PHE A 286 -1.42 26.18 -29.64
CA PHE A 286 -1.55 25.21 -30.72
C PHE A 286 -2.39 25.75 -31.89
N GLN A 287 -3.52 26.43 -31.61
CA GLN A 287 -4.34 27.11 -32.61
C GLN A 287 -3.61 28.29 -33.27
N ALA A 288 -2.73 28.99 -32.55
CA ALA A 288 -1.88 30.03 -33.13
C ALA A 288 -0.83 29.45 -34.09
N LYS A 289 -0.35 28.22 -33.83
CA LYS A 289 0.59 27.51 -34.71
C LYS A 289 -0.08 26.89 -35.94
N TYR A 290 -1.34 26.45 -35.80
CA TYR A 290 -2.15 25.85 -36.88
C TYR A 290 -3.44 26.66 -37.08
N PRO A 291 -3.39 27.75 -37.86
CA PRO A 291 -4.49 28.68 -37.98
C PRO A 291 -5.71 28.06 -38.69
N SER A 292 -6.90 28.52 -38.31
CA SER A 292 -8.20 27.94 -38.71
C SER A 292 -8.55 28.10 -40.20
N ASN A 293 -7.77 28.88 -40.94
CA ASN A 293 -7.96 29.08 -42.38
C ASN A 293 -7.47 27.88 -43.19
N GLU A 294 -6.49 27.13 -42.69
CA GLU A 294 -5.91 25.94 -43.33
C GLU A 294 -6.17 24.66 -42.53
N PHE A 295 -6.21 24.76 -41.20
CA PHE A 295 -6.31 23.61 -40.32
C PHE A 295 -7.57 23.64 -39.45
N GLN A 296 -8.16 22.47 -39.23
CA GLN A 296 -9.14 22.26 -38.17
C GLN A 296 -8.44 21.68 -36.94
N VAL A 297 -8.54 22.37 -35.81
CA VAL A 297 -7.95 21.94 -34.54
C VAL A 297 -9.04 21.42 -33.62
N ASP A 298 -8.93 20.15 -33.22
CA ASP A 298 -9.77 19.51 -32.22
C ASP A 298 -8.97 19.06 -30.99
N LEU A 299 -9.70 18.78 -29.92
CA LEU A 299 -9.14 18.38 -28.63
C LEU A 299 -9.93 17.20 -28.07
N LEU A 300 -9.21 16.13 -27.75
CA LEU A 300 -9.71 15.03 -26.92
C LEU A 300 -9.10 15.13 -25.52
N VAL A 301 -9.95 15.15 -24.51
CA VAL A 301 -9.55 15.09 -23.09
C VAL A 301 -10.03 13.78 -22.50
N LEU A 302 -9.10 13.05 -21.89
CA LEU A 302 -9.36 11.84 -21.12
C LEU A 302 -9.10 12.17 -19.66
N ASP A 303 -10.16 12.32 -18.88
CA ASP A 303 -10.11 12.65 -17.46
C ASP A 303 -10.44 11.40 -16.64
N SER A 304 -9.51 10.99 -15.78
CA SER A 304 -9.55 9.67 -15.19
C SER A 304 -9.12 9.66 -13.74
N SER A 305 -9.82 8.90 -12.92
CA SER A 305 -9.52 8.77 -11.49
C SER A 305 -9.91 7.41 -10.93
N ASP A 306 -9.08 6.89 -10.03
CA ASP A 306 -9.37 5.66 -9.31
C ASP A 306 -10.50 5.86 -8.29
N LEU A 307 -11.28 4.81 -8.06
CA LEU A 307 -12.17 4.77 -6.91
C LEU A 307 -11.34 4.61 -5.65
N GLN A 308 -11.52 5.54 -4.71
CA GLN A 308 -10.79 5.55 -3.45
C GLN A 308 -10.97 4.22 -2.70
N SER A 309 -9.86 3.52 -2.46
CA SER A 309 -9.84 2.25 -1.74
C SER A 309 -10.01 2.48 -0.23
N LYS A 310 -11.24 2.39 0.29
CA LYS A 310 -11.48 2.63 1.73
C LYS A 310 -11.25 1.37 2.57
N SER A 311 -10.34 1.44 3.55
CA SER A 311 -10.27 0.44 4.63
C SER A 311 -11.44 0.63 5.60
N ARG A 312 -11.91 -0.45 6.23
CA ARG A 312 -13.08 -0.43 7.15
C ARG A 312 -12.72 -0.06 8.59
N MET A 313 -11.45 -0.15 8.98
CA MET A 313 -11.02 0.06 10.38
C MET A 313 -10.21 1.35 10.58
N SER A 314 -9.52 1.82 9.55
CA SER A 314 -8.86 3.12 9.50
C SER A 314 -9.35 3.87 8.27
N TYR A 315 -9.49 5.19 8.35
CA TYR A 315 -9.85 6.02 7.21
C TYR A 315 -8.63 6.19 6.29
N ARG A 316 -8.31 5.09 5.60
CA ARG A 316 -7.27 5.03 4.58
C ARG A 316 -7.93 5.02 3.22
N GLY A 317 -7.40 5.81 2.28
CA GLY A 317 -7.62 5.56 0.86
C GLY A 317 -6.63 6.26 -0.04
N SER A 318 -6.13 5.53 -1.04
CA SER A 318 -5.32 6.12 -2.10
C SER A 318 -6.18 6.33 -3.34
N ARG A 319 -5.90 7.41 -4.08
CA ARG A 319 -6.57 7.75 -5.33
C ARG A 319 -5.54 8.33 -6.30
N TYR A 320 -5.30 7.60 -7.39
CA TYR A 320 -4.53 8.09 -8.53
C TYR A 320 -5.44 8.74 -9.55
N PHE A 321 -4.99 9.83 -10.14
CA PHE A 321 -5.73 10.58 -11.15
C PHE A 321 -4.80 11.02 -12.27
N ASP A 322 -5.35 11.11 -13.48
CA ASP A 322 -4.66 11.66 -14.62
C ASP A 322 -5.62 12.32 -15.60
N ILE A 323 -5.06 13.28 -16.34
CA ILE A 323 -5.70 13.92 -17.47
C ILE A 323 -4.75 13.79 -18.65
N VAL A 324 -5.21 13.14 -19.72
CA VAL A 324 -4.50 13.09 -20.99
C VAL A 324 -5.20 14.02 -21.97
N THR A 325 -4.44 14.93 -22.57
CA THR A 325 -4.93 15.84 -23.61
C THR A 325 -4.26 15.49 -24.92
N ILE A 326 -5.07 15.17 -25.93
CA ILE A 326 -4.65 14.89 -27.29
C ILE A 326 -5.20 16.02 -28.16
N MET A 327 -4.32 16.91 -28.63
CA MET A 327 -4.68 17.95 -29.60
C MET A 327 -4.33 17.45 -30.98
N ARG A 328 -5.23 17.63 -31.94
CA ARG A 328 -5.03 17.17 -33.30
C ARG A 328 -5.34 18.31 -34.28
N ALA A 329 -4.47 18.44 -35.29
CA ALA A 329 -4.65 19.40 -36.39
C ALA A 329 -4.87 18.62 -37.68
N ARG A 330 -5.99 18.90 -38.36
CA ARG A 330 -6.39 18.28 -39.62
C ARG A 330 -6.39 19.30 -40.75
N ARG A 331 -5.99 18.87 -41.95
CA ARG A 331 -6.19 19.62 -43.18
C ARG A 331 -7.37 19.02 -43.93
N CYS A 332 -8.45 19.79 -44.05
CA CYS A 332 -9.67 19.39 -44.74
C CYS A 332 -9.72 20.08 -46.10
N GLY A 333 -9.89 19.31 -47.17
CA GLY A 333 -10.05 19.87 -48.51
C GLY A 333 -11.40 20.60 -48.63
N ARG A 334 -11.40 21.84 -49.13
CA ARG A 334 -12.66 22.54 -49.45
C ARG A 334 -13.29 21.90 -50.69
N SER A 335 -14.26 21.02 -50.48
CA SER A 335 -15.20 20.63 -51.53
C SER A 335 -16.16 21.80 -51.76
N VAL A 336 -16.12 22.42 -52.93
CA VAL A 336 -16.99 23.56 -53.31
C VAL A 336 -18.39 23.09 -53.74
N LEU A 337 -18.68 21.79 -53.69
CA LEU A 337 -19.90 21.21 -54.26
C LEU A 337 -20.44 20.04 -53.43
N SER A 338 -20.89 20.28 -52.20
CA SER A 338 -21.99 19.53 -51.54
C SER A 338 -22.15 19.98 -50.08
N ASP A 339 -23.23 20.69 -49.81
CA ASP A 339 -23.62 21.25 -48.51
C ASP A 339 -24.11 20.19 -47.50
N GLN A 340 -23.67 18.92 -47.63
CA GLN A 340 -24.25 17.82 -46.85
C GLN A 340 -23.37 16.59 -46.59
N ASP A 341 -22.04 16.67 -46.76
CA ASP A 341 -21.11 15.60 -46.33
C ASP A 341 -19.66 16.15 -46.16
N ASP A 342 -19.51 17.18 -45.31
CA ASP A 342 -18.29 18.00 -45.15
C ASP A 342 -17.06 17.29 -44.52
N ASP A 343 -17.15 16.01 -44.15
CA ASP A 343 -16.08 15.28 -43.46
C ASP A 343 -15.25 14.33 -44.35
N ALA A 344 -15.59 14.18 -45.64
CA ALA A 344 -15.10 13.06 -46.44
C ALA A 344 -13.59 13.09 -46.83
N ASN A 345 -12.83 14.16 -46.54
CA ASN A 345 -11.40 14.21 -46.89
C ASN A 345 -10.53 15.09 -45.96
N CYS A 346 -10.71 14.94 -44.64
CA CYS A 346 -9.81 15.52 -43.64
C CYS A 346 -8.62 14.59 -43.35
N THR A 347 -7.39 15.11 -43.50
CA THR A 347 -6.17 14.37 -43.17
C THR A 347 -5.49 14.95 -41.95
N THR A 348 -5.14 14.11 -40.99
CA THR A 348 -4.43 14.53 -39.79
C THR A 348 -2.98 14.87 -40.12
N VAL A 349 -2.54 16.07 -39.73
CA VAL A 349 -1.19 16.57 -40.00
C VAL A 349 -0.33 16.49 -38.75
N VAL A 350 -0.89 16.77 -37.57
CA VAL A 350 -0.13 16.81 -36.30
C VAL A 350 -0.99 16.32 -35.14
N ILE A 351 -0.37 15.58 -34.24
CA ILE A 351 -0.94 15.16 -32.95
C ILE A 351 0.01 15.59 -31.83
N ASP A 352 -0.51 16.25 -30.80
CA ASP A 352 0.21 16.60 -29.56
C ASP A 352 -0.39 15.83 -28.38
N ASP A 353 0.44 15.01 -27.71
CA ASP A 353 0.12 14.25 -26.50
C ASP A 353 0.78 14.92 -25.29
N TYR A 354 -0.07 15.35 -24.36
CA TYR A 354 0.35 16.00 -23.14
C TYR A 354 -0.46 15.50 -21.95
N ARG A 355 0.21 15.32 -20.81
CA ARG A 355 -0.36 14.60 -19.68
C ARG A 355 -0.18 15.35 -18.37
N TYR A 356 -1.18 15.15 -17.51
CA TYR A 356 -1.18 15.56 -16.12
C TYR A 356 -1.45 14.32 -15.27
N GLU A 357 -0.72 14.15 -14.18
CA GLU A 357 -0.91 12.99 -13.30
C GLU A 357 -0.62 13.37 -11.84
N GLY A 358 -1.20 12.61 -10.93
CA GLY A 358 -0.88 12.69 -9.53
C GLY A 358 -1.55 11.60 -8.70
N GLY A 359 -1.16 11.57 -7.44
CA GLY A 359 -1.74 10.68 -6.44
C GLY A 359 -2.05 11.46 -5.18
N VAL A 360 -3.21 11.18 -4.60
CA VAL A 360 -3.53 11.62 -3.24
C VAL A 360 -3.79 10.43 -2.34
N GLU A 361 -3.38 10.57 -1.10
CA GLU A 361 -3.59 9.60 -0.04
C GLU A 361 -4.33 10.25 1.12
N THR A 362 -5.35 9.56 1.59
CA THR A 362 -6.12 9.94 2.76
C THR A 362 -5.73 9.05 3.92
N LEU A 363 -5.29 9.64 5.04
CA LEU A 363 -4.73 8.97 6.21
C LEU A 363 -5.18 9.65 7.52
N ASP A 364 -5.75 8.89 8.44
CA ASP A 364 -6.19 9.34 9.78
C ASP A 364 -5.14 9.12 10.89
N VAL A 365 -3.97 8.58 10.56
CA VAL A 365 -3.01 8.12 11.58
C VAL A 365 -2.47 9.26 12.49
N VAL A 366 -2.48 10.51 12.01
CA VAL A 366 -2.07 11.67 12.82
C VAL A 366 -3.05 11.90 13.97
N GLU A 367 -4.36 11.72 13.74
CA GLU A 367 -5.38 11.84 14.79
C GLU A 367 -5.19 10.78 15.88
N TRP A 368 -4.74 9.59 15.47
CA TRP A 368 -4.46 8.46 16.36
C TRP A 368 -3.08 8.49 17.02
N PHE A 369 -2.24 9.49 16.71
CA PHE A 369 -0.85 9.54 17.18
C PHE A 369 -0.71 9.34 18.69
N ASN A 370 -1.53 10.05 19.49
CA ASN A 370 -1.45 9.97 20.95
C ASN A 370 -1.76 8.57 21.48
N VAL A 371 -2.72 7.87 20.86
CA VAL A 371 -3.08 6.51 21.23
C VAL A 371 -1.94 5.54 20.87
N ILE A 372 -1.42 5.65 19.64
CA ILE A 372 -0.32 4.83 19.14
C ILE A 372 0.94 5.02 19.99
N ALA A 373 1.31 6.27 20.27
CA ALA A 373 2.46 6.63 21.09
C ALA A 373 2.31 6.08 22.52
N THR A 374 1.12 6.20 23.11
CA THR A 374 0.85 5.67 24.46
C THR A 374 0.98 4.16 24.50
N LEU A 375 0.40 3.44 23.52
CA LEU A 375 0.51 1.97 23.44
C LEU A 375 1.97 1.52 23.32
N ARG A 376 2.77 2.19 22.48
CA ARG A 376 4.20 1.91 22.33
C ARG A 376 4.98 2.21 23.60
N MET A 377 4.74 3.35 24.24
CA MET A 377 5.39 3.71 25.49
C MET A 377 5.08 2.73 26.62
N LEU A 378 3.82 2.30 26.74
CA LEU A 378 3.42 1.30 27.74
C LEU A 378 4.09 -0.06 27.46
N GLY A 379 4.08 -0.52 26.21
CA GLY A 379 4.77 -1.73 25.81
C GLY A 379 6.27 -1.67 26.08
N GLN A 380 6.91 -0.55 25.75
CA GLN A 380 8.33 -0.32 25.97
C GLN A 380 8.69 -0.27 27.45
N ALA A 381 7.96 0.51 28.24
CA ALA A 381 8.16 0.63 29.69
C ALA A 381 8.00 -0.73 30.39
N TYR A 382 7.03 -1.53 29.97
CA TYR A 382 6.85 -2.89 30.46
C TYR A 382 8.09 -3.76 30.17
N MET A 383 8.66 -3.68 28.97
CA MET A 383 9.86 -4.44 28.62
C MET A 383 11.09 -4.02 29.44
N TRP A 384 11.28 -2.71 29.64
CA TRP A 384 12.34 -2.19 30.51
C TRP A 384 12.19 -2.73 31.94
N LEU A 385 10.99 -2.59 32.51
CA LEU A 385 10.70 -3.10 33.85
C LEU A 385 10.95 -4.61 33.93
N ARG A 386 10.54 -5.37 32.92
CA ARG A 386 10.73 -6.83 32.88
C ARG A 386 12.21 -7.22 32.87
N VAL A 387 13.05 -6.55 32.08
CA VAL A 387 14.50 -6.83 32.05
C VAL A 387 15.14 -6.47 33.39
N LEU A 388 14.76 -5.35 34.00
CA LEU A 388 15.24 -4.95 35.33
C LEU A 388 14.83 -5.95 36.41
N LEU A 389 13.57 -6.40 36.39
CA LEU A 389 13.07 -7.42 37.32
C LEU A 389 13.71 -8.78 37.08
N LEU A 390 14.02 -9.15 35.84
CA LEU A 390 14.74 -10.39 35.53
C LEU A 390 16.16 -10.37 36.11
N TRP A 391 16.87 -9.26 35.94
CA TRP A 391 18.19 -9.07 36.54
C TRP A 391 18.11 -9.07 38.08
N GLY A 392 17.13 -8.35 38.65
CA GLY A 392 16.88 -8.33 40.09
C GLY A 392 16.54 -9.71 40.67
N GLY A 393 15.69 -10.48 39.98
CA GLY A 393 15.37 -11.86 40.35
C GLY A 393 16.57 -12.79 40.27
N SER A 394 17.42 -12.63 39.24
CA SER A 394 18.69 -13.35 39.11
C SER A 394 19.67 -13.00 40.24
N TYR A 395 19.68 -11.74 40.66
CA TYR A 395 20.48 -11.28 41.79
C TYR A 395 19.97 -11.83 43.13
N ILE A 396 18.66 -11.83 43.36
CA ILE A 396 18.04 -12.42 44.55
C ILE A 396 18.30 -13.93 44.61
N ALA A 397 18.17 -14.63 43.48
CA ALA A 397 18.46 -16.06 43.36
C ALA A 397 19.93 -16.36 43.67
N CYS A 398 20.86 -15.54 43.15
CA CYS A 398 22.28 -15.63 43.49
C CYS A 398 22.51 -15.40 45.00
N ARG A 399 21.83 -14.44 45.63
CA ARG A 399 21.97 -14.16 47.07
C ARG A 399 21.42 -15.26 47.97
N ALA A 400 20.48 -16.06 47.46
CA ALA A 400 19.89 -17.18 48.17
C ALA A 400 20.80 -18.43 48.19
N ASP A 401 21.80 -18.50 47.30
CA ASP A 401 22.79 -19.58 47.31
C ASP A 401 23.78 -19.38 48.48
N PRO A 402 23.92 -20.37 49.39
CA PRO A 402 24.89 -20.35 50.48
C PRO A 402 26.31 -19.99 50.06
N ALA A 403 26.75 -20.44 48.86
CA ALA A 403 28.09 -20.17 48.33
C ALA A 403 28.31 -18.68 48.00
N CYS A 404 27.24 -17.93 47.78
CA CYS A 404 27.29 -16.52 47.40
C CYS A 404 27.02 -15.56 48.55
N VAL A 405 26.65 -16.04 49.75
CA VAL A 405 26.25 -15.16 50.87
C VAL A 405 27.39 -14.22 51.28
N THR A 406 28.61 -14.73 51.40
CA THR A 406 29.82 -13.99 51.83
C THR A 406 30.58 -13.30 50.69
N ALA A 407 30.19 -13.54 49.43
CA ALA A 407 30.89 -12.99 48.27
C ALA A 407 30.75 -11.45 48.18
N ALA A 408 31.79 -10.80 47.63
CA ALA A 408 31.79 -9.37 47.35
C ALA A 408 30.65 -8.99 46.38
N TRP A 409 30.15 -7.76 46.48
CA TRP A 409 28.99 -7.30 45.69
C TRP A 409 29.21 -7.42 44.17
N HIS A 410 30.43 -7.13 43.68
CA HIS A 410 30.79 -7.27 42.27
C HIS A 410 30.66 -8.72 41.78
N HIS A 411 31.06 -9.69 42.60
CA HIS A 411 30.97 -11.11 42.26
C HIS A 411 29.51 -11.55 42.15
N LYS A 412 28.66 -11.09 43.08
CA LYS A 412 27.20 -11.31 43.05
C LYS A 412 26.56 -10.71 41.80
N CYS A 413 26.91 -9.48 41.44
CA CYS A 413 26.42 -8.82 40.23
C CYS A 413 26.89 -9.53 38.95
N LEU A 414 28.15 -9.99 38.91
CA LEU A 414 28.68 -10.76 37.78
C LEU A 414 27.93 -12.08 37.62
N LEU A 415 27.69 -12.79 38.73
CA LEU A 415 27.00 -14.09 38.70
C LEU A 415 25.52 -13.92 38.32
N ALA A 416 24.84 -12.92 38.86
CA ALA A 416 23.47 -12.56 38.46
C ALA A 416 23.38 -12.27 36.94
N THR A 417 24.35 -11.55 36.40
CA THR A 417 24.44 -11.23 34.97
C THR A 417 24.69 -12.50 34.13
N ARG A 418 25.50 -13.44 34.62
CA ARG A 418 25.70 -14.75 33.97
C ARG A 418 24.43 -15.57 33.95
N ILE A 419 23.69 -15.62 35.05
CA ILE A 419 22.39 -16.31 35.14
C ILE A 419 21.41 -15.70 34.13
N MET A 420 21.33 -14.37 34.07
CA MET A 420 20.49 -13.68 33.10
C MET A 420 20.81 -14.08 31.65
N PHE A 421 22.09 -14.18 31.28
CA PHE A 421 22.51 -14.59 29.93
C PHE A 421 22.30 -16.08 29.63
N LEU A 422 22.05 -16.92 30.63
CA LEU A 422 21.63 -18.30 30.41
C LEU A 422 20.15 -18.42 30.06
N ILE A 423 19.34 -17.40 30.40
CA ILE A 423 17.92 -17.37 30.08
C ILE A 423 17.78 -16.97 28.60
N PRO A 424 17.08 -17.76 27.77
CA PRO A 424 16.89 -17.41 26.36
C PRO A 424 16.18 -16.06 26.19
N ALA A 425 16.72 -15.17 25.35
CA ALA A 425 16.16 -13.84 25.16
C ALA A 425 14.72 -13.86 24.64
N GLN A 426 14.32 -14.88 23.89
CA GLN A 426 12.97 -15.06 23.38
C GLN A 426 11.94 -15.22 24.50
N VAL A 427 12.32 -15.82 25.63
CA VAL A 427 11.45 -15.93 26.82
C VAL A 427 11.21 -14.54 27.41
N VAL A 428 12.24 -13.70 27.39
CA VAL A 428 12.19 -12.31 27.88
C VAL A 428 11.35 -11.43 26.94
N ILE A 429 11.56 -11.56 25.63
CA ILE A 429 10.89 -10.76 24.60
C ILE A 429 9.44 -11.21 24.42
N TYR A 430 9.23 -12.49 24.09
CA TYR A 430 7.92 -13.01 23.69
C TYR A 430 7.15 -13.69 24.82
N GLY A 431 7.72 -13.86 26.02
CA GLY A 431 7.04 -14.59 27.09
C GLY A 431 5.87 -13.86 27.76
N SER A 432 5.54 -12.63 27.36
CA SER A 432 4.42 -11.87 27.93
C SER A 432 3.56 -11.28 26.82
N ILE A 433 2.26 -11.53 26.92
CA ILE A 433 1.27 -11.07 25.92
C ILE A 433 1.02 -9.57 25.98
N ILE A 434 1.23 -8.91 27.14
CA ILE A 434 0.92 -7.49 27.34
C ILE A 434 1.68 -6.60 26.33
N PRO A 435 3.03 -6.60 26.30
CA PRO A 435 3.76 -5.76 25.35
C PRO A 435 3.50 -6.18 23.90
N ILE A 436 3.31 -7.48 23.63
CA ILE A 436 2.97 -7.98 22.29
C ILE A 436 1.63 -7.38 21.82
N ALA A 437 0.61 -7.39 22.67
CA ALA A 437 -0.70 -6.81 22.37
C ALA A 437 -0.62 -5.31 22.16
N CYS A 438 0.09 -4.57 23.04
CA CYS A 438 0.30 -3.13 22.89
C CYS A 438 0.95 -2.79 21.54
N TYR A 439 2.05 -3.46 21.19
CA TYR A 439 2.74 -3.24 19.92
C TYR A 439 1.92 -3.69 18.71
N THR A 440 1.16 -4.77 18.82
CA THR A 440 0.31 -5.26 17.73
C THR A 440 -0.83 -4.29 17.44
N VAL A 441 -1.52 -3.79 18.47
CA VAL A 441 -2.60 -2.81 18.29
C VAL A 441 -2.03 -1.51 17.72
N ALA A 442 -0.90 -1.02 18.26
CA ALA A 442 -0.23 0.15 17.72
C ALA A 442 0.16 -0.03 16.25
N HIS A 443 0.75 -1.17 15.90
CA HIS A 443 1.12 -1.49 14.52
C HIS A 443 -0.10 -1.63 13.61
N TRP A 444 -1.20 -2.21 14.08
CA TRP A 444 -2.41 -2.31 13.29
C TRP A 444 -2.95 -0.93 12.90
N MET A 445 -2.93 0.01 13.86
CA MET A 445 -3.40 1.38 13.64
C MET A 445 -2.53 2.16 12.64
N ASP A 446 -1.21 1.95 12.61
CA ASP A 446 -0.30 2.75 11.76
C ASP A 446 0.37 1.99 10.60
N SER A 447 0.13 0.68 10.46
CA SER A 447 0.68 -0.16 9.40
C SER A 447 0.35 0.38 8.00
N ALA A 448 -0.89 0.84 7.79
CA ALA A 448 -1.34 1.38 6.53
C ALA A 448 -0.49 2.57 6.07
N ALA A 449 -0.34 3.57 6.92
CA ALA A 449 0.44 4.77 6.63
C ALA A 449 1.95 4.45 6.51
N THR A 450 2.44 3.55 7.36
CA THR A 450 3.81 3.06 7.29
C THR A 450 4.13 2.43 5.93
N HIS A 451 3.25 1.54 5.44
CA HIS A 451 3.48 0.83 4.18
C HIS A 451 3.41 1.76 2.96
N GLU A 452 2.58 2.81 2.98
CA GLU A 452 2.56 3.80 1.91
C GLU A 452 3.78 4.71 1.93
N ARG A 453 4.20 5.19 3.10
CA ARG A 453 5.46 5.94 3.21
C ARG A 453 6.64 5.16 2.60
N ILE A 454 6.65 3.85 2.80
CA ILE A 454 7.67 2.96 2.25
C ILE A 454 7.50 2.80 0.74
N ALA A 455 6.26 2.71 0.25
CA ALA A 455 5.96 2.73 -1.16
C ALA A 455 6.50 3.99 -1.83
N ASP A 456 6.30 5.15 -1.24
CA ASP A 456 6.76 6.44 -1.77
C ASP A 456 8.28 6.55 -1.79
N LEU A 457 8.93 6.10 -0.72
CA LEU A 457 10.39 6.03 -0.64
C LEU A 457 10.96 5.09 -1.71
N SER A 458 10.24 4.03 -2.08
CA SER A 458 10.61 3.12 -3.18
C SER A 458 10.25 3.65 -4.58
N ARG A 459 9.52 4.78 -4.67
CA ARG A 459 8.97 5.32 -5.93
C ARG A 459 9.95 6.18 -6.73
N THR A 460 11.09 6.57 -6.16
CA THR A 460 12.13 7.35 -6.85
C THR A 460 13.35 6.47 -7.21
N PRO A 461 13.90 6.45 -8.44
CA PRO A 461 13.52 7.08 -9.72
C PRO A 461 13.02 6.08 -10.80
N ALA A 462 12.51 6.63 -11.91
CA ALA A 462 12.00 5.98 -13.14
C ALA A 462 12.92 4.95 -13.84
N THR A 463 14.03 4.55 -13.23
CA THR A 463 15.01 3.58 -13.74
C THR A 463 15.01 2.25 -13.00
N GLY A 464 14.20 2.08 -11.94
CA GLY A 464 14.05 0.79 -11.27
C GLY A 464 15.29 0.30 -10.51
N LEU A 465 16.32 1.14 -10.36
CA LEU A 465 17.45 0.89 -9.47
C LEU A 465 17.31 1.73 -8.20
N LEU A 466 17.28 1.03 -7.06
CA LEU A 466 17.28 1.59 -5.73
C LEU A 466 18.58 2.35 -5.47
N ASN A 467 18.55 3.68 -5.62
CA ASN A 467 19.57 4.53 -5.00
C ASN A 467 19.13 4.89 -3.57
N MET A 468 19.01 3.87 -2.72
CA MET A 468 18.68 4.08 -1.30
C MET A 468 19.96 4.11 -0.48
N ASP A 469 20.16 5.21 0.25
CA ASP A 469 21.22 5.30 1.26
C ASP A 469 21.05 4.18 2.30
N PHE A 470 22.14 3.54 2.73
CA PHE A 470 22.11 2.48 3.76
C PHE A 470 21.32 2.89 5.01
N ARG A 471 21.44 4.16 5.42
CA ARG A 471 20.68 4.72 6.55
C ARG A 471 19.17 4.67 6.33
N LYS A 472 18.69 5.08 5.15
CA LYS A 472 17.26 5.01 4.79
C LYS A 472 16.78 3.57 4.73
N TYR A 473 17.61 2.66 4.23
CA TYR A 473 17.30 1.24 4.23
C TYR A 473 17.13 0.70 5.66
N VAL A 474 18.05 1.04 6.57
CA VAL A 474 17.93 0.65 7.98
C VAL A 474 16.65 1.22 8.57
N ASP A 475 16.39 2.52 8.42
CA ASP A 475 15.19 3.18 8.95
C ASP A 475 13.90 2.50 8.44
N ILE A 476 13.77 2.27 7.13
CA ILE A 476 12.62 1.56 6.54
C ILE A 476 12.49 0.15 7.10
N SER A 477 13.60 -0.60 7.15
CA SER A 477 13.62 -1.98 7.66
C SER A 477 13.21 -2.03 9.13
N THR A 478 13.61 -1.04 9.94
CA THR A 478 13.24 -0.97 11.35
C THR A 478 11.74 -0.90 11.56
N VAL A 479 11.05 -0.14 10.71
CA VAL A 479 9.61 0.05 10.81
C VAL A 479 8.86 -1.15 10.22
N LEU A 480 9.32 -1.73 9.11
CA LEU A 480 8.72 -2.94 8.53
C LEU A 480 8.80 -4.15 9.46
N MET A 481 9.91 -4.30 10.18
CA MET A 481 10.07 -5.40 11.12
C MET A 481 9.12 -5.34 12.33
N ARG A 482 8.33 -4.25 12.50
CA ARG A 482 7.27 -4.19 13.52
C ARG A 482 6.16 -5.21 13.28
N ASN A 483 6.06 -5.79 12.09
CA ASN A 483 5.17 -6.92 11.83
C ASN A 483 5.50 -8.18 12.66
N VAL A 484 6.70 -8.25 13.27
CA VAL A 484 7.08 -9.30 14.23
C VAL A 484 6.07 -9.45 15.37
N TRP A 485 5.43 -8.35 15.78
CA TRP A 485 4.47 -8.32 16.88
C TRP A 485 3.15 -9.04 16.54
N PRO A 486 2.49 -8.74 15.40
CA PRO A 486 1.39 -9.57 14.90
C PRO A 486 1.72 -11.05 14.79
N PHE A 487 2.89 -11.42 14.24
CA PHE A 487 3.29 -12.83 14.16
C PHE A 487 3.39 -13.47 15.54
N ALA A 488 4.00 -12.77 16.50
CA ALA A 488 4.10 -13.24 17.87
C ALA A 488 2.70 -13.39 18.52
N LEU A 489 1.79 -12.43 18.31
CA LEU A 489 0.43 -12.52 18.84
C LEU A 489 -0.31 -13.73 18.26
N THR A 490 -0.23 -13.96 16.95
CA THR A 490 -0.86 -15.11 16.30
C THR A 490 -0.35 -16.42 16.88
N LEU A 491 0.95 -16.53 17.14
CA LEU A 491 1.53 -17.73 17.76
C LEU A 491 1.05 -17.94 19.20
N HIS A 492 0.94 -16.86 19.98
CA HIS A 492 0.33 -16.93 21.32
C HIS A 492 -1.11 -17.43 21.27
N VAL A 493 -1.90 -16.95 20.31
CA VAL A 493 -3.29 -17.38 20.09
C VAL A 493 -3.34 -18.86 19.69
N ILE A 494 -2.49 -19.32 18.76
CA ILE A 494 -2.42 -20.73 18.35
C ILE A 494 -2.02 -21.63 19.52
N ILE A 495 -0.99 -21.25 20.30
CA ILE A 495 -0.54 -21.99 21.48
C ILE A 495 -1.65 -22.03 22.53
N TRP A 496 -2.35 -20.92 22.76
CA TRP A 496 -3.47 -20.87 23.70
C TRP A 496 -4.61 -21.81 23.29
N PHE A 497 -5.01 -21.81 22.01
CA PHE A 497 -6.02 -22.74 21.51
C PHE A 497 -5.58 -24.20 21.65
N ARG A 498 -4.34 -24.53 21.28
CA ARG A 498 -3.82 -25.91 21.42
C ARG A 498 -3.71 -26.36 22.87
N THR A 499 -3.30 -25.47 23.78
CA THR A 499 -3.15 -25.80 25.19
C THR A 499 -4.48 -25.88 25.93
N SER A 500 -5.50 -25.11 25.50
CA SER A 500 -6.85 -25.14 26.07
C SER A 500 -7.62 -26.44 25.80
N ARG A 501 -7.29 -27.17 24.72
CA ARG A 501 -7.97 -28.39 24.30
C ARG A 501 -7.21 -29.66 24.70
N GLY A 502 -7.14 -29.93 26.01
CA GLY A 502 -6.68 -31.23 26.53
C GLY A 502 -5.17 -31.42 26.58
N TRP A 503 -4.40 -30.34 26.78
CA TRP A 503 -2.95 -30.45 26.99
C TRP A 503 -2.61 -31.33 28.19
N THR A 504 -1.66 -32.24 27.98
CA THR A 504 -1.07 -33.06 29.03
C THR A 504 0.45 -32.90 29.03
N ARG A 505 1.08 -32.96 30.21
CA ARG A 505 2.54 -32.75 30.37
C ARG A 505 3.39 -33.67 29.49
N THR A 506 2.87 -34.85 29.14
CA THR A 506 3.55 -35.85 28.32
C THR A 506 3.67 -35.46 26.85
N HIS A 507 2.75 -34.63 26.34
CA HIS A 507 2.75 -34.20 24.94
C HIS A 507 3.60 -32.94 24.69
N GLY A 508 4.10 -32.30 25.76
CA GLY A 508 4.87 -31.07 25.66
C GLY A 508 4.06 -29.89 25.09
N VAL A 509 4.72 -28.76 24.87
CA VAL A 509 4.16 -27.62 24.13
C VAL A 509 4.89 -27.54 22.80
N VAL A 510 4.19 -27.20 21.73
CA VAL A 510 4.82 -26.96 20.42
C VAL A 510 5.82 -25.82 20.57
N GLY A 511 7.10 -26.16 20.48
CA GLY A 511 8.18 -25.18 20.44
C GLY A 511 8.32 -24.61 19.03
N MET A 512 8.48 -23.30 18.92
CA MET A 512 8.92 -22.66 17.69
C MET A 512 10.42 -22.36 17.79
N SER A 513 11.14 -22.51 16.67
CA SER A 513 12.57 -22.16 16.60
C SER A 513 12.79 -20.69 16.95
N GLU A 514 13.87 -20.46 17.69
CA GLU A 514 14.24 -19.21 18.37
C GLU A 514 14.29 -17.94 17.50
N PHE A 515 14.44 -18.07 16.17
CA PHE A 515 14.61 -16.93 15.25
C PHE A 515 13.59 -16.91 14.11
N TRP A 516 12.66 -17.87 14.06
CA TRP A 516 11.77 -18.02 12.90
C TRP A 516 10.91 -16.76 12.67
N ILE A 517 10.30 -16.23 13.73
CA ILE A 517 9.47 -15.02 13.68
C ILE A 517 10.28 -13.83 13.14
N SER A 518 11.54 -13.70 13.56
CA SER A 518 12.43 -12.61 13.15
C SER A 518 12.87 -12.76 11.69
N ILE A 519 13.13 -13.98 11.22
CA ILE A 519 13.46 -14.26 9.81
C ILE A 519 12.28 -13.95 8.91
N VAL A 520 11.08 -14.42 9.26
CA VAL A 520 9.86 -14.15 8.48
C VAL A 520 9.58 -12.65 8.43
N SER A 521 9.70 -11.96 9.57
CA SER A 521 9.59 -10.50 9.65
C SER A 521 10.66 -9.78 8.81
N ALA A 522 11.91 -10.26 8.78
CA ALA A 522 12.94 -9.67 7.95
C ALA A 522 12.66 -9.84 6.44
N LEU A 523 12.13 -11.01 6.03
CA LEU A 523 11.79 -11.29 4.64
C LEU A 523 10.72 -10.34 4.07
N THR A 524 9.81 -9.82 4.90
CA THR A 524 8.80 -8.85 4.44
C THR A 524 9.42 -7.52 4.03
N THR A 525 10.66 -7.21 4.43
CA THR A 525 11.39 -6.05 3.91
C THR A 525 11.55 -6.14 2.39
N PHE A 526 11.80 -7.36 1.88
CA PHE A 526 11.98 -7.58 0.45
C PHE A 526 10.66 -7.56 -0.33
N ALA A 527 9.54 -7.84 0.33
CA ALA A 527 8.21 -7.88 -0.29
C ALA A 527 7.80 -6.52 -0.87
N HIS A 528 8.28 -5.41 -0.32
CA HIS A 528 7.95 -4.05 -0.77
C HIS A 528 8.80 -3.57 -1.95
N TYR A 529 9.80 -4.34 -2.39
CA TYR A 529 10.61 -3.95 -3.54
C TYR A 529 9.79 -3.94 -4.83
N ARG A 530 9.99 -2.87 -5.59
CA ARG A 530 9.40 -2.65 -6.91
C ARG A 530 10.35 -3.14 -7.99
N PHE A 531 9.82 -3.89 -8.95
CA PHE A 531 10.54 -4.26 -10.17
C PHE A 531 9.73 -3.83 -11.37
N ILE A 532 10.33 -3.01 -12.24
CA ILE A 532 9.67 -2.51 -13.47
C ILE A 532 9.22 -3.68 -14.36
N SER A 533 10.01 -4.76 -14.41
CA SER A 533 9.68 -5.98 -15.17
C SER A 533 8.45 -6.72 -14.65
N LEU A 534 8.07 -6.54 -13.38
CA LEU A 534 6.87 -7.13 -12.79
C LEU A 534 5.62 -6.28 -13.01
N ARG A 535 5.75 -5.08 -13.62
CA ARG A 535 4.64 -4.15 -13.79
C ARG A 535 3.55 -4.74 -14.68
N ASN A 536 2.38 -4.96 -14.11
CA ASN A 536 1.20 -5.39 -14.85
C ASN A 536 0.02 -4.45 -14.57
N SER A 537 -0.55 -3.90 -15.64
CA SER A 537 -1.71 -3.00 -15.62
C SER A 537 -2.89 -3.50 -16.48
N THR A 538 -3.04 -4.82 -16.66
CA THR A 538 -4.07 -5.41 -17.53
C THR A 538 -5.48 -4.97 -17.13
N ILE A 539 -6.27 -4.53 -18.12
CA ILE A 539 -7.70 -4.22 -17.95
C ILE A 539 -8.47 -5.55 -18.01
N LEU A 540 -9.22 -5.84 -16.95
CA LEU A 540 -10.01 -7.07 -16.82
C LEU A 540 -11.41 -6.92 -17.43
N SER A 541 -12.01 -5.74 -17.27
CA SER A 541 -13.33 -5.44 -17.83
C SER A 541 -13.50 -3.95 -18.04
N VAL A 542 -14.22 -3.59 -19.10
CA VAL A 542 -14.66 -2.23 -19.39
C VAL A 542 -16.18 -2.21 -19.41
N SER A 543 -16.78 -1.24 -18.73
CA SER A 543 -18.22 -1.02 -18.73
C SER A 543 -18.52 0.43 -19.12
N LEU A 544 -19.48 0.61 -20.03
CA LEU A 544 -19.95 1.93 -20.45
C LEU A 544 -20.87 2.51 -19.38
N HIS A 545 -20.57 3.72 -18.93
CA HIS A 545 -21.42 4.46 -18.00
C HIS A 545 -22.47 5.22 -18.81
N LEU A 546 -23.58 4.55 -19.11
CA LEU A 546 -24.76 5.21 -19.65
C LEU A 546 -25.49 5.87 -18.47
N ASP A 547 -25.60 7.20 -18.48
CA ASP A 547 -26.29 8.00 -17.47
C ASP A 547 -27.81 7.74 -17.48
N ASN A 548 -28.21 6.52 -17.12
CA ASN A 548 -29.51 6.27 -16.55
C ASN A 548 -29.38 6.63 -15.07
N ALA A 549 -30.21 7.57 -14.59
CA ALA A 549 -30.24 8.18 -13.26
C ALA A 549 -30.21 7.23 -12.02
N VAL A 550 -30.10 5.92 -12.25
CA VAL A 550 -29.96 4.84 -11.28
C VAL A 550 -28.53 4.71 -10.72
N SER A 551 -27.50 5.25 -11.40
CA SER A 551 -26.10 5.08 -10.96
C SER A 551 -25.74 5.82 -9.67
N MET A 552 -26.44 6.93 -9.35
CA MET A 552 -26.24 7.67 -8.10
C MET A 552 -26.71 6.87 -6.87
N LEU A 553 -27.72 6.00 -7.03
CA LEU A 553 -28.20 5.09 -5.97
C LEU A 553 -27.31 3.84 -5.82
N LEU A 554 -26.62 3.42 -6.87
CA LEU A 554 -25.70 2.28 -6.83
C LEU A 554 -24.32 2.67 -6.26
N LYS A 555 -23.91 3.94 -6.34
CA LYS A 555 -22.72 4.47 -5.66
C LYS A 555 -22.80 4.31 -4.13
N THR A 556 -24.01 4.37 -3.57
CA THR A 556 -24.27 4.16 -2.13
C THR A 556 -24.44 2.68 -1.75
N ARG A 557 -24.76 1.80 -2.71
CA ARG A 557 -25.03 0.37 -2.44
C ARG A 557 -23.81 -0.54 -2.68
N ARG A 558 -22.91 -0.19 -3.61
CA ARG A 558 -21.65 -0.94 -3.83
C ARG A 558 -20.60 -0.71 -2.73
N SER A 559 -20.68 0.38 -1.98
CA SER A 559 -19.88 0.58 -0.75
C SER A 559 -20.34 -0.29 0.42
N GLY A 560 -21.49 -0.97 0.32
CA GLY A 560 -22.09 -1.74 1.41
C GLY A 560 -22.03 -3.27 1.28
N ILE A 561 -21.63 -3.82 0.13
CA ILE A 561 -21.68 -5.28 -0.13
C ILE A 561 -20.34 -5.76 -0.70
N GLY A 562 -19.29 -5.59 0.11
CA GLY A 562 -18.04 -6.33 0.06
C GLY A 562 -17.83 -7.05 1.39
N GLY A 563 -18.86 -7.76 1.84
CA GLY A 563 -18.89 -8.51 3.09
C GLY A 563 -18.10 -9.81 2.96
N GLY A 564 -16.77 -9.71 2.98
CA GLY A 564 -15.88 -10.81 3.32
C GLY A 564 -15.28 -10.55 4.70
N LEU A 565 -15.52 -11.46 5.64
CA LEU A 565 -14.87 -11.49 6.95
C LEU A 565 -13.34 -11.39 6.77
N PHE A 566 -12.75 -10.26 7.15
CA PHE A 566 -11.30 -10.16 7.39
C PHE A 566 -10.98 -10.16 8.90
N LEU A 567 -11.73 -10.99 9.63
CA LEU A 567 -11.39 -11.42 11.00
C LEU A 567 -10.85 -12.86 11.04
N CYS A 568 -10.77 -13.55 9.90
CA CYS A 568 -10.21 -14.90 9.78
C CYS A 568 -9.38 -15.02 8.49
N GLN A 569 -8.11 -14.60 8.50
CA GLN A 569 -7.11 -15.21 7.60
C GLN A 569 -5.69 -15.26 8.18
N TRP A 570 -5.62 -15.28 9.52
CA TRP A 570 -4.45 -15.68 10.29
C TRP A 570 -4.66 -16.99 11.06
N VAL A 571 -5.79 -17.69 10.82
CA VAL A 571 -6.18 -18.89 11.60
C VAL A 571 -6.37 -20.16 10.75
N ASP A 572 -6.25 -20.11 9.41
CA ASP A 572 -6.14 -21.33 8.61
C ASP A 572 -4.71 -21.48 8.05
N LEU A 573 -3.80 -21.78 8.99
CA LEU A 573 -2.57 -22.56 8.84
C LEU A 573 -2.43 -23.51 10.04
#